data_AF-A0A661KHJ6-F1
#
_entry.id   AF-A0A661KHJ6-F1
#
_cell.length_a   1.000
_cell.length_b   1.000
_cell.length_c   1.000
_cell.angle_alpha   90.00
_cell.angle_beta   90.00
_cell.angle_gamma   90.00
#
_symmetry.space_group_name_H-M   'P 1'
#
loop_
_entity.id
_entity.type
_entity.pdbx_description
1 polymer ?
#
loop_
_entity_poly.entity_id
_entity_poly.type
_entity_poly.pdbx_seq_one_letter_code
_entity_poly.pdbx_strand_id
1 'polypeptide(L)'
;MDKKGIKIAELTEEQLAEIREIEKKFENICLVAVEKQDALFVLEAKLAPNHWELVSEVYPEIEGMNSYFSSKEDALLAKSSLKNLLKVLKSKGIVKRPIRIRKLT
;
A
#
# COMPACT_ATOMS: atom_id res chain seq x y z
N MET A 1 -12.70 1.33 -9.11
CA MET A 1 -11.65 1.78 -8.20
C MET A 1 -11.60 0.81 -7.04
N ASP A 2 -10.75 -0.20 -7.16
CA ASP A 2 -10.63 -1.27 -6.17
C ASP A 2 -10.13 -0.71 -4.84
N LYS A 3 -10.95 -0.85 -3.80
CA LYS A 3 -10.60 -0.48 -2.44
C LYS A 3 -9.47 -1.39 -1.97
N LYS A 4 -8.29 -0.80 -1.80
CA LYS A 4 -7.07 -1.40 -1.26
C LYS A 4 -7.36 -2.28 -0.03
N GLY A 5 -6.91 -3.55 -0.07
CA GLY A 5 -6.44 -4.34 1.08
C GLY A 5 -7.33 -4.47 2.31
N ILE A 6 -8.65 -4.34 2.16
CA ILE A 6 -9.61 -4.51 3.25
C ILE A 6 -10.34 -5.84 3.03
N LYS A 7 -10.11 -6.80 3.92
CA LYS A 7 -10.92 -8.02 4.01
C LYS A 7 -11.96 -7.81 5.11
N ILE A 8 -13.18 -8.30 4.94
CA ILE A 8 -14.15 -8.34 6.06
C ILE A 8 -13.55 -9.25 7.13
N ALA A 9 -13.46 -8.75 8.36
CA ALA A 9 -12.93 -9.52 9.47
C ALA A 9 -13.87 -10.69 9.81
N GLU A 10 -13.31 -11.87 10.03
CA GLU A 10 -14.06 -12.96 10.65
C GLU A 10 -14.15 -12.66 12.16
N LEU A 11 -15.37 -12.43 12.65
CA LEU A 11 -15.64 -12.06 14.03
C LEU A 11 -16.16 -13.26 14.82
N THR A 12 -15.75 -13.39 16.08
CA THR A 12 -16.39 -14.33 17.01
C THR A 12 -17.75 -13.82 17.47
N GLU A 13 -18.58 -14.71 18.03
CA GLU A 13 -19.88 -14.33 18.60
C GLU A 13 -19.74 -13.31 19.74
N GLU A 14 -18.68 -13.38 20.55
CA GLU A 14 -18.43 -12.37 21.59
C GLU A 14 -18.12 -10.99 20.98
N GLN A 15 -17.29 -10.95 19.93
CA GLN A 15 -16.94 -9.71 19.25
C GLN A 15 -18.15 -9.09 18.52
N LEU A 16 -19.02 -9.93 17.94
CA LEU A 16 -20.28 -9.48 17.35
C LEU A 16 -21.22 -8.86 18.40
N ALA A 17 -21.28 -9.46 19.60
CA ALA A 17 -22.08 -8.92 20.69
C ALA A 17 -21.56 -7.54 21.15
N GLU A 18 -20.24 -7.38 21.28
CA GLU A 18 -19.61 -6.09 21.60
C GLU A 18 -19.91 -5.02 20.55
N ILE A 19 -19.80 -5.36 19.25
CA ILE A 19 -20.12 -4.43 18.16
C ILE A 19 -21.57 -3.98 18.22
N ARG A 20 -22.51 -4.91 18.46
CA ARG A 20 -23.94 -4.58 18.59
C ARG A 20 -24.21 -3.63 19.77
N GLU A 21 -23.51 -3.79 20.89
CA GLU A 21 -23.62 -2.86 22.02
C GLU A 21 -23.07 -1.47 21.69
N ILE A 22 -22.04 -1.38 20.84
CA ILE A 22 -21.54 -0.10 20.35
C ILE A 22 -22.52 0.52 19.36
N GLU A 23 -23.08 -0.26 18.44
CA GLU A 23 -24.10 0.19 17.48
C GLU A 23 -25.32 0.80 18.17
N LYS A 24 -25.75 0.27 19.31
CA LYS A 24 -26.83 0.86 20.12
C LYS A 24 -26.58 2.31 20.56
N LYS A 25 -25.32 2.76 20.57
CA LYS A 25 -24.95 4.15 20.92
C LYS A 25 -25.14 5.12 19.74
N PHE A 26 -25.41 4.60 18.54
CA PHE A 26 -25.55 5.37 17.32
C PHE A 26 -26.84 4.98 16.59
N GLU A 27 -27.77 5.93 16.42
CA GLU A 27 -28.97 5.65 15.63
C GLU A 27 -28.62 5.50 14.13
N ASN A 28 -29.12 4.42 13.50
CA ASN A 28 -28.99 4.14 12.07
C ASN A 28 -27.57 3.98 11.52
N ILE A 29 -26.59 3.55 12.33
CA ILE A 29 -25.24 3.24 11.88
C ILE A 29 -24.94 1.75 12.04
N CYS A 30 -24.43 1.11 10.98
CA CYS A 30 -23.92 -0.26 10.99
C CYS A 30 -22.39 -0.22 10.99
N LEU A 31 -21.78 -0.91 11.95
CA LEU A 31 -20.33 -0.99 12.09
C LEU A 31 -19.79 -2.20 11.34
N VAL A 32 -18.82 -1.98 10.47
CA VAL A 32 -18.16 -3.04 9.70
C VAL A 32 -16.74 -3.23 10.22
N ALA A 33 -16.44 -4.43 10.73
CA ALA A 33 -15.09 -4.81 11.08
C ALA A 33 -14.30 -5.22 9.83
N VAL A 34 -13.11 -4.65 9.69
CA VAL A 34 -12.23 -4.87 8.54
C VAL A 34 -10.85 -5.29 9.00
N GLU A 35 -10.32 -6.35 8.41
CA GLU A 35 -8.91 -6.70 8.52
C GLU A 35 -8.11 -5.78 7.61
N LYS A 36 -7.18 -5.03 8.21
CA LYS A 36 -6.12 -4.38 7.45
C LYS A 36 -5.16 -5.48 7.00
N GLN A 37 -5.06 -5.71 5.69
CA GLN A 37 -3.96 -6.52 5.19
C GLN A 37 -2.65 -5.76 5.46
N ASP A 38 -1.80 -6.34 6.31
CA ASP A 38 -0.46 -5.82 6.52
C ASP A 38 0.27 -5.83 5.17
N ALA A 39 0.84 -4.69 4.80
CA ALA A 39 1.71 -4.63 3.65
C ALA A 39 2.94 -5.49 3.94
N LEU A 40 3.14 -6.55 3.15
CA LEU A 40 4.28 -7.46 3.29
C LEU A 40 5.49 -7.02 2.46
N PHE A 41 5.29 -6.12 1.50
CA PHE A 41 6.32 -5.66 0.59
C PHE A 41 6.24 -4.17 0.36
N VAL A 42 7.41 -3.54 0.18
CA VAL A 42 7.55 -2.12 -0.12
C VAL A 42 8.51 -1.88 -1.28
N LEU A 43 8.19 -0.88 -2.10
CA LEU A 43 9.06 -0.38 -3.16
C LEU A 43 9.85 0.83 -2.68
N GLU A 44 11.17 0.72 -2.82
CA GLU A 44 12.10 1.77 -2.43
C GLU A 44 13.05 2.12 -3.59
N ALA A 45 13.40 3.39 -3.70
CA ALA A 45 14.42 3.90 -4.61
C ALA A 45 15.70 4.27 -3.84
N LYS A 46 16.85 4.03 -4.47
CA LYS A 46 18.16 4.32 -3.87
C LYS A 46 18.47 5.82 -3.96
N LEU A 47 18.68 6.46 -2.83
CA LEU A 47 19.12 7.85 -2.75
C LEU A 47 20.64 8.00 -2.61
N ALA A 48 21.25 7.15 -1.79
CA ALA A 48 22.69 7.15 -1.52
C ALA A 48 23.19 5.73 -1.18
N PRO A 49 24.50 5.51 -0.96
CA PRO A 49 24.98 4.25 -0.38
C PRO A 49 24.24 3.96 0.93
N ASN A 50 23.70 2.75 1.06
CA ASN A 50 22.90 2.30 2.22
C ASN A 50 21.65 3.13 2.54
N HIS A 51 21.28 4.10 1.71
CA HIS A 51 20.10 4.94 1.92
C HIS A 51 19.07 4.70 0.82
N TRP A 52 17.89 4.26 1.25
CA TRP A 52 16.76 3.88 0.42
C TRP A 52 15.52 4.54 1.00
N GLU A 53 14.66 5.04 0.13
CA GLU A 53 13.44 5.75 0.52
C GLU A 53 12.28 5.29 -0.35
N LEU A 54 11.04 5.46 0.12
CA LEU A 54 9.86 5.02 -0.62
C LEU A 54 9.81 5.67 -2.00
N VAL A 55 9.35 4.93 -2.99
CA VAL A 55 9.22 5.46 -4.36
C VAL A 55 8.27 6.66 -4.44
N SER A 56 7.28 6.75 -3.55
CA SER A 56 6.36 7.90 -3.43
C SER A 56 7.06 9.19 -2.99
N GLU A 57 8.05 9.10 -2.10
CA GLU A 57 8.81 10.28 -1.63
C GLU A 57 9.88 10.69 -2.65
N VAL A 58 10.48 9.70 -3.32
CA VAL A 58 11.57 9.94 -4.28
C VAL A 58 11.07 10.48 -5.62
N TYR A 59 9.84 10.14 -6.00
CA TYR A 59 9.22 10.57 -7.24
C TYR A 59 7.83 11.16 -6.93
N PRO A 60 7.75 12.43 -6.51
CA PRO A 60 6.46 13.08 -6.24
C PRO A 60 5.57 13.16 -7.49
N GLU A 61 6.15 13.09 -8.70
CA GLU A 61 5.44 13.18 -9.98
C GLU A 61 4.59 11.93 -10.32
N ILE A 62 4.74 10.85 -9.55
CA ILE A 62 3.93 9.63 -9.66
C ILE A 62 2.92 9.52 -8.50
N GLU A 63 2.39 10.66 -8.09
CA GLU A 63 1.35 10.78 -7.06
C GLU A 63 0.22 9.76 -7.30
N GLY A 64 -0.15 9.03 -6.24
CA GLY A 64 -1.17 7.98 -6.31
C GLY A 64 -0.65 6.57 -6.62
N MET A 65 0.63 6.38 -6.96
CA MET A 65 1.22 5.04 -7.01
C MET A 65 1.42 4.46 -5.61
N ASN A 66 1.03 3.20 -5.43
CA ASN A 66 1.28 2.49 -4.18
C ASN A 66 2.77 2.18 -4.02
N SER A 67 3.32 2.49 -2.85
CA SER A 67 4.65 2.03 -2.44
C SER A 67 4.59 0.69 -1.70
N TYR A 68 3.40 0.26 -1.27
CA TYR A 68 3.16 -0.89 -0.39
C TYR A 68 2.28 -1.95 -1.07
N PHE A 69 2.60 -3.22 -0.85
CA PHE A 69 1.97 -4.36 -1.50
C PHE A 69 1.82 -5.53 -0.51
N SER A 70 0.69 -6.23 -0.59
CA SER A 70 0.44 -7.44 0.20
C SER A 70 1.06 -8.69 -0.43
N SER A 71 1.30 -8.71 -1.75
CA SER A 71 1.95 -9.83 -2.45
C SER A 71 3.29 -9.43 -3.09
N LYS A 72 4.16 -10.42 -3.28
CA LYS A 72 5.46 -10.23 -3.95
C LYS A 72 5.26 -9.99 -5.44
N GLU A 73 4.27 -10.67 -6.01
CA GLU A 73 3.87 -10.61 -7.41
C GLU A 73 3.41 -9.19 -7.78
N ASP A 74 2.54 -8.58 -6.96
CA ASP A 74 2.09 -7.20 -7.16
C ASP A 74 3.25 -6.22 -7.04
N ALA A 75 4.15 -6.42 -6.07
CA ALA A 75 5.34 -5.59 -5.93
C ALA A 75 6.28 -5.69 -7.15
N LEU A 76 6.42 -6.88 -7.75
CA LEU A 76 7.20 -7.09 -8.98
C LEU A 76 6.56 -6.42 -10.20
N LEU A 77 5.25 -6.55 -10.36
CA LEU A 77 4.49 -5.91 -11.44
C LEU A 77 4.58 -4.39 -11.35
N ALA A 78 4.37 -3.84 -10.14
CA ALA A 78 4.50 -2.42 -9.88
C ALA A 78 5.92 -1.91 -10.13
N LYS A 79 6.95 -2.64 -9.68
CA LYS A 79 8.37 -2.32 -9.98
C LYS A 79 8.65 -2.25 -11.48
N SER A 80 8.16 -3.24 -12.24
CA SER A 80 8.37 -3.29 -13.69
C SER A 80 7.70 -2.10 -14.39
N SER A 81 6.45 -1.83 -14.03
CA SER A 81 5.64 -0.73 -14.56
C SER A 81 6.29 0.63 -14.24
N LEU A 82 6.71 0.83 -12.99
CA LEU A 82 7.41 2.04 -12.56
C LEU A 82 8.72 2.25 -13.33
N LYS A 83 9.52 1.19 -13.54
CA LYS A 83 10.76 1.30 -14.34
C LYS A 83 10.51 1.75 -15.77
N ASN A 84 9.36 1.40 -16.36
CA ASN A 84 8.98 1.83 -17.70
C ASN A 84 8.45 3.26 -17.69
N LEU A 85 7.61 3.62 -16.72
CA LEU A 85 7.16 5.00 -16.55
C LEU A 85 8.32 5.98 -16.35
N LEU A 86 9.29 5.65 -15.49
CA LEU A 86 10.49 6.49 -15.29
C LEU A 86 11.37 6.61 -16.53
N LYS A 87 11.33 5.64 -17.46
CA LYS A 87 12.01 5.81 -18.76
C LYS A 87 11.31 6.88 -19.61
N VAL A 88 9.97 6.89 -19.60
CA VAL A 88 9.18 7.90 -20.32
C VAL A 88 9.37 9.28 -19.69
N LEU A 89 9.33 9.36 -18.36
CA LEU A 89 9.50 10.63 -17.63
C LEU A 89 10.94 11.15 -17.62
N LYS A 90 11.93 10.36 -18.09
CA LYS A 90 13.30 10.84 -18.29
C LYS A 90 13.35 12.06 -19.23
N SER A 91 12.47 12.12 -20.23
CA SER A 91 12.37 13.29 -21.13
C SER A 91 11.87 14.55 -20.42
N LYS A 92 11.22 14.40 -19.25
CA LYS A 92 10.77 15.48 -18.38
C LYS A 92 11.77 15.85 -17.28
N GLY A 93 13.02 15.35 -17.38
CA GLY A 93 14.08 15.65 -16.42
C GLY A 93 14.13 14.74 -15.18
N ILE A 94 13.24 13.74 -15.06
CA ILE A 94 13.29 12.81 -13.93
C ILE A 94 14.50 11.88 -14.03
N VAL A 95 15.29 11.85 -12.96
CA VAL A 95 16.47 10.97 -12.85
C VAL A 95 16.05 9.61 -12.33
N LYS A 96 16.16 8.59 -13.18
CA LYS A 96 15.88 7.21 -12.80
C LYS A 96 16.92 6.67 -11.82
N ARG A 97 16.46 6.20 -10.65
CA ARG A 97 17.28 5.56 -9.61
C ARG A 97 17.06 4.03 -9.57
N PRO A 98 18.01 3.25 -9.01
CA PRO A 98 17.79 1.84 -8.71
C PRO A 98 16.59 1.66 -7.78
N ILE A 99 15.74 0.67 -8.07
CA ILE A 99 14.53 0.35 -7.28
C ILE A 99 14.62 -1.08 -6.76
N ARG A 100 14.32 -1.28 -5.47
CA ARG A 100 14.24 -2.59 -4.81
C ARG A 100 12.85 -2.86 -4.26
N ILE A 101 12.56 -4.14 -4.07
CA ILE A 101 11.43 -4.60 -3.26
C ILE A 101 12.05 -5.04 -1.93
N ARG A 102 11.54 -4.52 -0.81
CA ARG A 102 11.89 -4.97 0.52
C ARG A 102 10.70 -5.68 1.14
N LYS A 103 10.91 -6.84 1.75
CA LYS A 103 9.88 -7.52 2.54
C LYS A 103 9.79 -6.83 3.90
N LEU A 104 8.58 -6.48 4.32
CA LEU A 104 8.25 -6.02 5.66
C LEU A 104 8.01 -7.29 6.49
N THR A 105 8.81 -7.46 7.54
CA THR A 105 8.75 -8.57 8.51
C THR A 105 8.13 -8.07 9.80
#